data_AF-A0A1S6FLG5-F1
#
_entry.id   AF-A0A1S6FLG5-F1
#
_cell.length_a   1.000
_cell.length_b   1.000
_cell.length_c   1.000
_cell.angle_alpha   90.00
_cell.angle_beta   90.00
_cell.angle_gamma   90.00
#
_symmetry.space_group_name_H-M   'P 1'
#
loop_
_entity.id
_entity.type
_entity.pdbx_description
1 polymer ?
#
loop_
_entity_poly.entity_id
_entity_poly.type
_entity_poly.pdbx_seq_one_letter_code
_entity_poly.pdbx_strand_id
1 'polypeptide(L)'
;MGAAMQRLLRLAFWAALAFAFVMAVLPHPPQLPGEPTDKIQHVLAFTVLTALACAAWPAASRLRLLLALSGFGALIELVQAIPALHRSADWRDWLADTGAILAVLAIAAAIHRVRR
;
A
#
# COMPACT_ATOMS: atom_id res chain seq x y z
N MET A 1 11.03 17.92 -10.09
CA MET A 1 11.73 16.79 -9.45
C MET A 1 12.68 16.19 -10.48
N GLY A 2 13.96 16.01 -10.16
CA GLY A 2 14.95 15.50 -11.12
C GLY A 2 14.73 14.02 -11.47
N ALA A 3 15.25 13.57 -12.61
CA ALA A 3 15.12 12.18 -13.07
C ALA A 3 15.72 11.17 -12.06
N ALA A 4 16.83 11.52 -11.40
CA ALA A 4 17.45 10.69 -10.37
C ALA A 4 16.51 10.46 -9.17
N MET A 5 15.87 11.52 -8.67
CA MET A 5 14.91 11.44 -7.56
C MET A 5 13.70 10.57 -7.93
N GLN A 6 13.18 10.70 -9.15
CA GLN A 6 12.08 9.84 -9.61
C GLN A 6 12.47 8.36 -9.66
N ARG A 7 13.70 8.04 -10.07
CA ARG A 7 14.21 6.66 -10.04
C ARG A 7 14.29 6.13 -8.62
N LEU A 8 14.81 6.91 -7.68
CA LEU A 8 14.88 6.53 -6.26
C LEU A 8 13.49 6.26 -5.68
N LEU A 9 12.50 7.13 -5.95
CA LEU A 9 11.13 6.93 -5.47
C LEU A 9 10.47 5.68 -6.05
N ARG A 10 10.71 5.37 -7.33
CA ARG A 10 10.21 4.13 -7.95
C ARG A 10 10.86 2.89 -7.32
N LEU A 11 12.18 2.94 -7.07
CA LEU A 11 12.88 1.86 -6.38
C LEU A 11 12.34 1.69 -4.96
N ALA A 12 12.15 2.79 -4.22
CA ALA A 12 11.56 2.77 -2.89
C ALA A 12 10.15 2.21 -2.89
N PHE A 13 9.31 2.58 -3.87
CA PHE A 13 7.97 2.00 -4.03
C PHE A 13 8.03 0.48 -4.25
N TRP A 14 8.84 0.00 -5.19
CA TRP A 14 8.91 -1.44 -5.48
C TRP A 14 9.51 -2.23 -4.31
N ALA A 15 10.49 -1.67 -3.61
CA ALA A 15 11.05 -2.27 -2.40
C ALA A 15 9.99 -2.35 -1.28
N ALA A 16 9.23 -1.27 -1.06
CA ALA A 16 8.15 -1.24 -0.08
C ALA A 16 7.01 -2.21 -0.46
N LEU A 17 6.66 -2.30 -1.74
CA LEU A 17 5.63 -3.22 -2.25
C LEU A 17 6.02 -4.67 -2.01
N ALA A 18 7.27 -5.04 -2.35
CA ALA A 18 7.79 -6.37 -2.12
C ALA A 18 7.87 -6.69 -0.62
N PHE A 19 8.33 -5.74 0.19
CA PHE A 19 8.37 -5.89 1.65
C PHE A 19 6.98 -6.12 2.24
N ALA A 20 6.00 -5.28 1.89
CA ALA A 20 4.62 -5.40 2.36
C ALA A 20 4.01 -6.75 1.96
N PHE A 21 4.23 -7.20 0.72
CA PHE A 21 3.77 -8.50 0.25
C PHE A 21 4.36 -9.64 1.09
N VAL A 22 5.69 -9.67 1.25
CA VAL A 22 6.39 -10.71 2.02
C VAL A 22 5.88 -10.75 3.46
N MET A 23 5.73 -9.59 4.10
CA MET A 23 5.23 -9.49 5.47
C MET A 23 3.79 -9.98 5.61
N ALA A 24 2.94 -9.74 4.61
CA ALA A 24 1.55 -10.18 4.62
C ALA A 24 1.40 -11.70 4.44
N VAL A 25 2.29 -12.34 3.68
CA VAL A 25 2.20 -13.79 3.37
C VAL A 25 3.02 -14.68 4.30
N LEU A 26 3.94 -14.13 5.09
CA LEU A 26 4.73 -14.90 6.06
C LEU A 26 3.82 -15.48 7.16
N PRO A 27 3.93 -16.78 7.51
CA PRO A 27 3.10 -17.40 8.56
C PRO A 27 3.35 -16.80 9.95
N HIS A 28 4.62 -16.49 10.23
CA HIS A 28 5.07 -15.89 11.48
C HIS A 28 5.90 -14.66 11.15
N PRO A 29 5.27 -13.50 10.87
CA PRO A 29 6.01 -12.28 10.63
C PRO A 29 6.78 -11.89 11.90
N PRO A 30 7.97 -11.29 11.77
CA PRO A 30 8.70 -10.76 12.91
C PRO A 30 7.82 -9.78 13.70
N GLN A 31 7.87 -9.88 15.03
CA GLN A 31 7.12 -9.01 15.92
C GLN A 31 7.62 -7.56 15.78
N LEU A 32 6.68 -6.66 15.52
CA LEU A 32 6.97 -5.23 15.51
C LEU A 32 6.90 -4.66 16.94
N PRO A 33 7.75 -3.67 17.28
CA PRO A 33 7.66 -2.98 18.55
C PRO A 33 6.24 -2.45 18.79
N GLY A 34 5.65 -2.78 19.94
CA GLY A 34 4.30 -2.37 20.32
C GLY A 34 3.17 -3.25 19.78
N GLU A 35 3.48 -4.36 19.08
CA GLU A 35 2.53 -5.38 18.61
C GLU A 35 1.25 -4.78 17.96
N PRO A 36 1.41 -3.90 16.95
CA PRO A 36 0.25 -3.32 16.27
C PRO A 36 -0.59 -4.42 15.64
N THR A 37 -1.91 -4.25 15.69
CA THR A 37 -2.84 -5.19 15.07
C THR A 37 -2.60 -5.29 13.57
N ASP A 38 -2.91 -6.45 12.99
CA ASP A 38 -2.73 -6.74 11.55
C ASP A 38 -3.37 -5.63 10.69
N LYS A 39 -4.58 -5.20 11.05
CA LYS A 39 -5.28 -4.07 10.42
C LYS A 39 -4.50 -2.75 10.44
N ILE A 40 -3.83 -2.42 11.54
CA ILE A 40 -3.01 -1.19 11.62
C ILE A 40 -1.80 -1.31 10.69
N GLN A 41 -1.18 -2.50 10.64
CA GLN A 41 -0.04 -2.75 9.75
C GLN A 41 -0.44 -2.63 8.27
N HIS A 42 -1.58 -3.19 7.91
CA HIS A 42 -2.21 -3.10 6.59
C HIS A 42 -2.48 -1.63 6.18
N VAL A 43 -3.24 -0.90 7.01
CA VAL A 43 -3.55 0.52 6.76
C VAL A 43 -2.28 1.35 6.63
N LEU A 44 -1.27 1.12 7.48
CA LEU A 44 0.00 1.84 7.41
C LEU A 44 0.76 1.51 6.12
N ALA A 45 0.85 0.23 5.75
CA ALA A 45 1.52 -0.21 4.53
C ALA A 45 0.88 0.43 3.29
N PHE A 46 -0.46 0.37 3.17
CA PHE A 46 -1.17 0.96 2.03
C PHE A 46 -1.11 2.49 2.02
N THR A 47 -1.06 3.13 3.18
CA THR A 47 -0.81 4.58 3.27
C THR A 47 0.56 4.94 2.67
N VAL A 48 1.62 4.23 3.08
CA VAL A 48 2.99 4.47 2.60
C VAL A 48 3.11 4.16 1.11
N LEU A 49 2.57 3.03 0.65
CA LEU A 49 2.59 2.64 -0.76
C LEU A 49 1.88 3.67 -1.64
N THR A 50 0.72 4.17 -1.20
CA THR A 50 -0.03 5.20 -1.94
C THR A 50 0.74 6.52 -2.01
N ALA A 51 1.35 6.95 -0.89
CA ALA A 51 2.15 8.17 -0.87
C ALA A 51 3.37 8.07 -1.79
N LEU A 52 4.09 6.94 -1.74
CA LEU A 52 5.22 6.67 -2.64
C LEU A 52 4.77 6.61 -4.10
N ALA A 53 3.63 5.97 -4.40
CA ALA A 53 3.11 5.89 -5.76
C ALA A 53 2.76 7.26 -6.34
N CYS A 54 2.08 8.11 -5.56
CA CYS A 54 1.80 9.50 -5.93
C CYS A 54 3.07 10.29 -6.26
N ALA A 55 4.13 10.10 -5.46
CA ALA A 55 5.40 10.79 -5.67
C ALA A 55 6.20 10.20 -6.86
N ALA A 56 6.21 8.88 -7.01
CA ALA A 56 6.98 8.16 -8.03
C ALA A 56 6.39 8.30 -9.45
N TRP A 57 5.06 8.47 -9.56
CA TRP A 57 4.34 8.66 -10.82
C TRP A 57 3.37 9.85 -10.76
N PRO A 58 3.88 11.10 -10.76
CA PRO A 58 3.04 12.30 -10.64
C PRO A 58 2.06 12.50 -11.82
N ALA A 59 2.34 11.88 -12.97
CA ALA A 59 1.48 11.91 -14.15
C ALA A 59 0.46 10.77 -14.22
N ALA A 60 0.52 9.78 -13.30
CA ALA A 60 -0.46 8.71 -13.27
C ALA A 60 -1.83 9.24 -12.83
N SER A 61 -2.90 8.72 -13.43
CA SER A 61 -4.25 9.06 -12.98
C SER A 61 -4.51 8.47 -11.59
N ARG A 62 -5.20 9.23 -10.73
CA ARG A 62 -5.56 8.79 -9.38
C ARG A 62 -6.39 7.50 -9.41
N LEU A 63 -7.28 7.37 -10.40
CA LEU A 63 -8.07 6.15 -10.60
C LEU A 63 -7.17 4.94 -10.90
N ARG A 64 -6.11 5.10 -11.71
CA ARG A 64 -5.17 4.01 -11.99
C ARG A 64 -4.42 3.59 -10.72
N LEU A 65 -3.98 4.54 -9.91
CA LEU A 65 -3.31 4.23 -8.64
C LEU A 65 -4.26 3.52 -7.67
N LEU A 66 -5.50 4.00 -7.56
CA LEU A 66 -6.53 3.38 -6.73
C LEU A 66 -6.78 1.92 -7.13
N LEU A 67 -7.05 1.68 -8.42
CA LEU A 67 -7.36 0.33 -8.91
C LEU A 67 -6.16 -0.62 -8.78
N ALA A 68 -4.95 -0.14 -9.08
CA ALA A 68 -3.75 -0.96 -8.98
C ALA A 68 -3.44 -1.36 -7.52
N LEU A 69 -3.50 -0.40 -6.59
CA LEU A 69 -3.20 -0.67 -5.18
C LEU A 69 -4.34 -1.44 -4.50
N SER A 70 -5.60 -1.11 -4.75
CA SER A 70 -6.73 -1.88 -4.21
C SER A 70 -6.75 -3.30 -4.78
N GLY A 71 -6.42 -3.48 -6.07
CA GLY A 71 -6.25 -4.80 -6.68
C GLY A 71 -5.09 -5.59 -6.07
N PHE A 72 -4.00 -4.91 -5.68
CA PHE A 72 -2.90 -5.54 -4.95
C PHE A 72 -3.31 -5.98 -3.53
N GLY A 73 -4.12 -5.20 -2.81
CA GLY A 73 -4.71 -5.63 -1.53
C GLY A 73 -5.61 -6.86 -1.69
N ALA A 74 -6.48 -6.87 -2.70
CA ALA A 74 -7.30 -8.04 -3.01
C ALA A 74 -6.45 -9.28 -3.35
N LEU A 75 -5.32 -9.10 -4.06
CA LEU A 75 -4.38 -10.18 -4.32
C LEU A 75 -3.77 -10.73 -3.03
N ILE A 76 -3.41 -9.88 -2.08
CA ILE A 76 -2.88 -10.31 -0.78
C ILE A 76 -3.91 -11.19 -0.06
N GLU A 77 -5.18 -10.77 0.00
CA GLU A 77 -6.27 -11.55 0.62
C GLU A 77 -6.42 -12.93 -0.05
N LEU A 78 -6.42 -12.96 -1.39
CA LEU A 78 -6.52 -14.22 -2.14
C LEU A 78 -5.33 -15.14 -1.86
N VAL A 79 -4.13 -14.59 -1.72
CA VAL A 79 -2.93 -15.37 -1.37
C VAL A 79 -3.03 -15.85 0.07
N GLN A 80 -3.42 -15.01 1.03
CA GLN A 80 -3.62 -15.38 2.43
C GLN A 80 -4.70 -16.45 2.61
N ALA A 81 -5.70 -16.51 1.72
CA ALA A 81 -6.72 -17.56 1.72
C ALA A 81 -6.17 -18.95 1.37
N ILE A 82 -4.92 -19.07 0.90
CA ILE A 82 -4.27 -20.35 0.64
C ILE A 82 -3.97 -21.04 1.99
N PRO A 83 -4.56 -22.21 2.29
CA PRO A 83 -4.44 -22.85 3.61
C PRO A 83 -2.99 -23.13 4.04
N ALA A 84 -2.10 -23.41 3.08
CA ALA A 84 -0.69 -23.68 3.35
C ALA A 84 0.07 -22.48 3.98
N LEU A 85 -0.43 -21.25 3.83
CA LEU A 85 0.20 -20.07 4.40
C LEU A 85 -0.17 -19.82 5.87
N HIS A 86 -1.16 -20.55 6.41
CA HIS A 86 -1.63 -20.39 7.79
C HIS A 86 -1.99 -18.94 8.14
N ARG A 87 -2.51 -18.19 7.15
CA ARG A 87 -3.02 -16.83 7.31
C ARG A 87 -4.55 -16.83 7.22
N SER A 88 -5.15 -15.81 7.84
CA SER A 88 -6.59 -15.56 7.76
C SER A 88 -6.82 -14.44 6.76
N ALA A 89 -7.46 -14.74 5.64
CA ALA A 89 -8.00 -13.71 4.77
C ALA A 89 -9.22 -13.04 5.45
N ASP A 90 -9.29 -11.72 5.41
CA ASP A 90 -10.42 -10.91 5.85
C ASP A 90 -10.69 -9.79 4.83
N TRP A 91 -11.82 -9.87 4.13
CA TRP A 91 -12.24 -8.83 3.19
C TRP A 91 -12.34 -7.43 3.83
N ARG A 92 -12.46 -7.34 5.16
CA ARG A 92 -12.45 -6.08 5.90
C ARG A 92 -11.08 -5.41 5.89
N ASP A 93 -10.00 -6.17 5.78
CA ASP A 93 -8.64 -5.62 5.65
C ASP A 93 -8.44 -5.02 4.27
N TRP A 94 -8.86 -5.72 3.21
CA TRP A 94 -8.93 -5.13 1.86
C TRP A 94 -9.79 -3.84 1.79
N LEU A 95 -10.92 -3.81 2.50
CA LEU A 95 -11.75 -2.59 2.58
C LEU A 95 -11.02 -1.46 3.31
N ALA A 96 -10.34 -1.75 4.42
CA ALA A 96 -9.55 -0.79 5.17
C ALA A 96 -8.39 -0.22 4.33
N ASP A 97 -7.70 -1.09 3.59
CA ASP A 97 -6.62 -0.73 2.69
C ASP A 97 -7.11 0.19 1.57
N THR A 98 -8.25 -0.14 0.97
CA THR A 98 -8.90 0.71 -0.03
C THR A 98 -9.29 2.08 0.55
N GLY A 99 -9.79 2.11 1.79
CA GLY A 99 -10.05 3.36 2.52
C GLY A 99 -8.79 4.21 2.74
N ALA A 100 -7.67 3.58 3.12
CA ALA A 100 -6.38 4.25 3.29
C ALA A 100 -5.86 4.85 1.98
N ILE A 101 -5.95 4.10 0.87
CA ILE A 101 -5.58 4.57 -0.46
C ILE A 101 -6.41 5.81 -0.84
N LEU A 102 -7.74 5.76 -0.66
CA LEU A 102 -8.63 6.88 -0.96
C LEU A 102 -8.28 8.12 -0.14
N ALA A 103 -8.01 7.96 1.15
CA ALA A 103 -7.63 9.07 2.03
C ALA A 103 -6.35 9.76 1.56
N VAL A 104 -5.30 9.00 1.25
CA VAL A 104 -4.02 9.56 0.75
C VAL A 104 -4.21 10.25 -0.60
N LEU A 105 -4.98 9.65 -1.53
CA LEU A 105 -5.26 10.26 -2.83
C LEU A 105 -6.04 11.57 -2.69
N ALA A 106 -6.99 11.65 -1.75
CA ALA A 106 -7.75 12.86 -1.46
C ALA A 106 -6.85 13.96 -0.88
N ILE A 107 -5.98 13.63 0.07
CA ILE A 107 -4.99 14.57 0.63
C ILE A 107 -4.06 15.08 -0.46
N ALA A 108 -3.50 14.19 -1.29
CA ALA A 108 -2.65 14.58 -2.40
C ALA A 108 -3.39 15.51 -3.38
N ALA A 109 -4.66 15.22 -3.69
CA ALA A 109 -5.49 16.08 -4.52
C ALA A 109 -5.71 17.47 -3.91
N ALA A 110 -5.97 17.55 -2.60
CA ALA A 110 -6.13 18.82 -1.90
C ALA A 110 -4.85 19.67 -1.93
N ILE A 111 -3.69 19.06 -1.66
CA ILE A 111 -2.38 19.73 -1.72
C ILE A 111 -2.12 20.29 -3.13
N HIS A 112 -2.44 19.52 -4.17
CA HIS A 112 -2.28 19.98 -5.56
C HIS A 112 -3.24 21.11 -5.95
N ARG A 113 -4.42 21.20 -5.32
CA ARG A 113 -5.37 22.30 -5.55
C ARG A 113 -4.90 23.60 -4.89
N VAL A 114 -4.36 23.52 -3.67
CA VAL A 114 -3.88 24.72 -2.93
C VAL A 114 -2.60 25.31 -3.54
N ARG A 115 -1.79 24.49 -4.22
CA ARG A 115 -0.54 24.92 -4.87
C ARG A 115 -0.72 25.43 -6.31
N ARG A 116 -1.94 25.48 -6.82
CA ARG A 116 -2.30 26.07 -8.12
C ARG A 116 -2.91 27.45 -7.90
#